data_AF-A0A7R7EP96-F1
#
_entry.id   AF-A0A7R7EP96-F1
#
_cell.length_a   1.000
_cell.length_b   1.000
_cell.length_c   1.000
_cell.angle_alpha   90.00
_cell.angle_beta   90.00
_cell.angle_gamma   90.00
#
_symmetry.space_group_name_H-M   'P 1'
#
loop_
_entity.id
_entity.type
_entity.pdbx_description
1 polymer ?
#
loop_
_entity_poly.entity_id
_entity_poly.type
_entity_poly.pdbx_seq_one_letter_code
_entity_poly.pdbx_strand_id
1 'polypeptide(L)'
;MFENKINSRCKSAIFFLLMFYPILPMNYYLSIFSFVNICSILIVTIYILGSRNSKIFPVFKYNFFFWMYLIIYAILAISTANFLKGFAWIITEIIVSIILIQLITSEKDIYRIIELIIIASIFLSLIGLIESFSHTYLIQASIFKGWSDSLRYGILRCSGPFGHPINFGFYQAIAALLAFYRLNSKLEKKKKKWYRLAYSLAVITMFLTISRLAICFFVATQLILIILMGQRKAIKYLCIIFLVAVGAIIALDTFGVEGYVFISDFFVSLGRLVGFKGQASSSGIIGFGNRFDLYEWVINDVGSNYIFGKGVGAEFAYKLTDWFTKTSIEVNYLYIYFQCGLVGLIALILSYVGSVRYFWKKRKYSLPNENKLTYIRVLLVILVLYYVCLFGVQETDLTRLHCELISLGIAYYRICRYKCQVLMTH
;
A
#
# COMPACT_ATOMS: atom_id res chain seq x y z
N MET A 1 32.16 4.34 -5.64
CA MET A 1 32.10 3.17 -4.75
C MET A 1 31.26 3.53 -3.52
N PHE A 2 30.03 3.02 -3.41
CA PHE A 2 29.17 3.26 -2.23
C PHE A 2 29.56 2.27 -1.13
N GLU A 3 30.68 2.51 -0.44
CA GLU A 3 31.08 1.67 0.69
C GLU A 3 30.27 2.02 1.93
N ASN A 4 29.01 1.59 1.95
CA ASN A 4 28.33 1.36 3.21
C ASN A 4 28.80 -0.01 3.72
N LYS A 5 29.84 -0.02 4.57
CA LYS A 5 30.41 -1.23 5.18
C LYS A 5 29.55 -1.69 6.35
N ILE A 6 28.31 -2.07 6.05
CA ILE A 6 27.48 -2.79 7.02
C ILE A 6 27.83 -4.28 6.95
N ASN A 7 27.94 -4.92 8.12
CA ASN A 7 28.11 -6.37 8.21
C ASN A 7 26.99 -7.10 7.44
N SER A 8 27.33 -8.08 6.60
CA SER A 8 26.39 -8.84 5.77
C SER A 8 25.31 -9.56 6.58
N ARG A 9 25.65 -10.00 7.80
CA ARG A 9 24.70 -10.60 8.76
C ARG A 9 23.69 -9.57 9.25
N CYS A 10 24.14 -8.39 9.68
CA CYS A 10 23.28 -7.28 10.10
C CYS A 10 22.36 -6.82 8.96
N LYS A 11 22.90 -6.68 7.74
CA LYS A 11 22.11 -6.34 6.55
C LYS A 11 21.01 -7.36 6.27
N SER A 12 21.32 -8.65 6.37
CA SER A 12 20.33 -9.72 6.16
C SER A 12 19.26 -9.75 7.26
N ALA A 13 19.63 -9.49 8.51
CA ALA A 13 18.69 -9.36 9.62
C ALA A 13 17.75 -8.16 9.43
N ILE A 14 18.27 -7.00 9.03
CA ILE A 14 17.43 -5.83 8.74
C ILE A 14 16.49 -6.11 7.57
N PHE A 15 16.96 -6.76 6.51
CA PHE A 15 16.11 -7.15 5.38
C PHE A 15 14.99 -8.12 5.82
N PHE A 16 15.28 -9.04 6.72
CA PHE A 16 14.26 -9.91 7.30
C PHE A 16 13.23 -9.12 8.12
N LEU A 17 13.66 -8.15 8.93
CA LEU A 17 12.73 -7.28 9.67
C LEU A 17 11.87 -6.41 8.75
N LEU A 18 12.46 -5.85 7.69
CA LEU A 18 11.75 -5.07 6.68
C LEU A 18 10.68 -5.88 5.94
N MET A 19 10.84 -7.21 5.83
CA MET A 19 9.78 -8.07 5.28
C MET A 19 8.50 -8.00 6.11
N PHE A 20 8.63 -7.98 7.44
CA PHE A 20 7.48 -7.93 8.36
C PHE A 20 7.02 -6.52 8.65
N TYR A 21 7.90 -5.53 8.55
CA TYR A 21 7.65 -4.15 8.91
C TYR A 21 6.33 -3.55 8.37
N PRO A 22 5.98 -3.68 7.07
CA PRO A 22 4.73 -3.12 6.54
C PRO A 22 3.48 -3.94 6.88
N ILE A 23 3.64 -5.19 7.35
CA ILE A 23 2.53 -6.11 7.65
C ILE A 23 2.29 -6.29 9.15
N LEU A 24 3.16 -5.76 10.01
CA LEU A 24 2.95 -5.82 11.46
C LEU A 24 1.74 -4.98 11.86
N PRO A 25 0.87 -5.50 12.74
CA PRO A 25 -0.35 -4.81 13.13
C PRO A 25 -0.03 -3.64 14.07
N MET A 26 -0.64 -2.47 13.83
CA MET A 26 -0.39 -1.26 14.63
C MET A 26 -1.12 -1.27 15.98
N ASN A 27 -2.23 -2.02 16.06
CA ASN A 27 -3.12 -2.11 17.20
C ASN A 27 -2.67 -3.09 18.30
N TYR A 28 -1.58 -3.83 18.09
CA TYR A 28 -0.99 -4.68 19.12
C TYR A 28 0.15 -3.96 19.82
N TYR A 29 0.03 -3.86 21.13
CA TYR A 29 0.95 -3.15 21.99
C TYR A 29 1.61 -4.10 22.99
N LEU A 30 2.92 -3.95 23.16
CA LEU A 30 3.63 -4.46 24.31
C LEU A 30 3.92 -3.26 25.21
N SER A 31 3.15 -3.12 26.29
CA SER A 31 3.15 -1.91 27.12
C SER A 31 2.87 -0.66 26.27
N ILE A 32 3.78 0.31 26.23
CA ILE A 32 3.59 1.60 25.55
C ILE A 32 3.92 1.52 24.04
N PHE A 33 4.65 0.49 23.59
CA PHE A 33 5.11 0.39 22.20
C PHE A 33 4.27 -0.60 21.39
N SER A 34 3.82 -0.17 20.21
CA SER A 34 3.24 -1.09 19.24
C SER A 34 4.31 -2.04 18.68
N PHE A 35 3.90 -3.19 18.16
CA PHE A 35 4.83 -4.14 17.51
C PHE A 35 5.63 -3.49 16.36
N VAL A 36 5.00 -2.53 15.69
CA VAL A 36 5.62 -1.72 14.63
C VAL A 36 6.76 -0.87 15.18
N ASN A 37 6.53 -0.21 16.31
CA ASN A 37 7.55 0.62 16.98
C ASN A 37 8.74 -0.24 17.41
N ILE A 38 8.46 -1.41 17.99
CA ILE A 38 9.51 -2.36 18.41
C ILE A 38 10.33 -2.83 17.21
N CYS A 39 9.67 -3.23 16.12
CA CYS A 39 10.35 -3.63 14.88
C CYS A 39 11.24 -2.51 14.34
N SER A 40 10.76 -1.27 14.35
CA SER A 40 11.51 -0.11 13.87
C SER A 40 12.73 0.19 14.74
N ILE A 41 12.58 0.13 16.07
CA ILE A 41 13.68 0.28 17.02
C ILE A 41 14.74 -0.80 16.80
N LEU A 42 14.33 -2.06 16.56
CA LEU A 42 15.25 -3.15 16.24
C LEU A 42 16.01 -2.91 14.93
N ILE A 43 15.32 -2.45 13.87
CA ILE A 43 15.96 -2.08 12.60
C ILE A 43 17.03 -1.00 12.83
N VAL A 44 16.68 0.06 13.55
CA VAL A 44 17.61 1.17 13.86
C VAL A 44 18.79 0.67 14.68
N THR A 45 18.55 -0.11 15.72
CA THR A 45 19.59 -0.63 16.62
C THR A 45 20.57 -1.54 15.87
N ILE A 46 20.08 -2.48 15.08
CA ILE A 46 20.92 -3.38 14.27
C ILE A 46 21.70 -2.60 13.22
N TYR A 47 21.10 -1.55 12.64
CA TYR A 47 21.79 -0.68 11.69
C TYR A 47 22.97 0.05 12.38
N ILE A 48 22.74 0.70 13.52
CA ILE A 48 23.77 1.44 14.24
C ILE A 48 24.92 0.51 14.66
N LEU A 49 24.60 -0.65 15.26
CA LEU A 49 25.60 -1.63 15.70
C LEU A 49 26.37 -2.26 14.53
N GLY A 50 25.69 -2.45 13.39
CA GLY A 50 26.25 -3.08 12.20
C GLY A 50 27.05 -2.14 11.31
N SER A 51 26.88 -0.82 11.45
CA SER A 51 27.43 0.18 10.54
C SER A 51 28.73 0.78 11.08
N ARG A 52 29.87 0.23 10.67
CA ARG A 52 31.20 0.77 11.01
C ARG A 52 31.61 1.81 9.97
N ASN A 53 31.82 3.07 10.37
CA ASN A 53 32.32 4.18 9.52
C ASN A 53 31.52 4.42 8.21
N SER A 54 30.21 4.20 8.25
CA SER A 54 29.32 4.52 7.12
C SER A 54 29.18 6.03 6.91
N LYS A 55 29.48 6.51 5.71
CA LYS A 55 29.07 7.86 5.31
C LYS A 55 27.57 7.87 5.02
N ILE A 56 26.82 8.66 5.79
CA ILE A 56 25.38 8.84 5.56
C ILE A 56 25.20 9.66 4.29
N PHE A 57 24.52 9.06 3.31
CA PHE A 57 24.16 9.75 2.09
C PHE A 57 23.05 10.81 2.32
N PRO A 58 23.11 12.00 1.70
CA PRO A 58 22.10 13.04 1.86
C PRO A 58 20.78 12.71 1.12
N VAL A 59 19.96 11.86 1.75
CA VAL A 59 18.68 11.36 1.23
C VAL A 59 17.62 12.45 1.05
N PHE A 60 17.63 13.50 1.88
CA PHE A 60 16.66 14.61 1.80
C PHE A 60 16.72 15.40 0.48
N LYS A 61 17.82 15.31 -0.27
CA LYS A 61 17.93 15.89 -1.62
C LYS A 61 17.03 15.17 -2.64
N TYR A 62 16.57 13.97 -2.33
CA TYR A 62 15.76 13.12 -3.19
C TYR A 62 14.31 13.22 -2.75
N ASN A 63 13.43 13.67 -3.64
CA ASN A 63 12.00 13.83 -3.38
C ASN A 63 11.70 14.73 -2.16
N PHE A 64 12.08 16.02 -2.26
CA PHE A 64 11.93 17.01 -1.19
C PHE A 64 10.53 17.04 -0.56
N PHE A 65 9.47 17.08 -1.38
CA PHE A 65 8.10 17.19 -0.90
C PHE A 65 7.65 15.97 -0.07
N PHE A 66 8.17 14.78 -0.35
CA PHE A 66 7.91 13.59 0.44
C PHE A 66 8.45 13.74 1.87
N TRP A 67 9.73 14.12 1.99
CA TRP A 67 10.33 14.34 3.30
C TRP A 67 9.71 15.50 4.06
N MET A 68 9.36 16.58 3.34
CA MET A 68 8.68 17.74 3.92
C MET A 68 7.38 17.34 4.60
N TYR A 69 6.54 16.52 3.94
CA TYR A 69 5.31 16.01 4.55
C TYR A 69 5.56 15.18 5.80
N LEU A 70 6.51 14.22 5.76
CA LEU A 70 6.80 13.39 6.92
C LEU A 70 7.28 14.21 8.12
N ILE A 71 8.09 15.25 7.88
CA ILE A 71 8.57 16.17 8.93
C ILE A 71 7.42 17.02 9.47
N ILE A 72 6.57 17.59 8.61
CA ILE A 72 5.40 18.37 9.05
C ILE A 72 4.48 17.51 9.91
N TYR A 73 4.16 16.28 9.47
CA TYR A 73 3.33 15.37 10.25
C TYR A 73 3.98 15.04 11.60
N ALA A 74 5.30 14.79 11.63
CA ALA A 74 6.02 14.55 12.88
C ALA A 74 5.92 15.73 13.86
N ILE A 75 6.10 16.96 13.36
CA ILE A 75 5.99 18.18 14.18
C ILE A 75 4.57 18.31 14.75
N LEU A 76 3.54 18.12 13.93
CA LEU A 76 2.15 18.18 14.37
C LEU A 76 1.84 17.07 15.38
N ALA A 77 2.36 15.85 15.18
CA ALA A 77 2.18 14.74 16.12
C ALA A 77 2.84 15.00 17.48
N ILE A 78 4.03 15.59 17.50
CA ILE A 78 4.70 16.01 18.75
C ILE A 78 3.88 17.10 19.44
N SER A 79 3.38 18.08 18.68
CA SER A 79 2.68 19.25 19.22
C SER A 79 1.27 18.96 19.74
N THR A 80 0.56 18.00 19.13
CA THR A 80 -0.89 17.82 19.37
C THR A 80 -1.24 16.49 20.03
N ALA A 81 -0.43 15.44 19.83
CA ALA A 81 -0.73 14.12 20.37
C ALA A 81 0.03 13.88 21.67
N ASN A 82 1.34 13.62 21.56
CA ASN A 82 2.32 13.62 22.63
C ASN A 82 3.72 13.40 22.02
N PHE A 83 4.75 13.69 22.80
CA PHE A 83 6.14 13.53 22.36
C PHE A 83 6.45 12.09 21.90
N LEU A 84 5.95 11.07 22.60
CA LEU A 84 6.21 9.67 22.27
C LEU A 84 5.61 9.24 20.92
N LYS A 85 4.39 9.66 20.59
CA LYS A 85 3.73 9.38 19.31
C LYS A 85 4.48 10.05 18.16
N GLY A 86 4.87 11.30 18.33
CA GLY A 86 5.68 12.02 17.35
C GLY A 86 7.07 11.40 17.15
N PHE A 87 7.74 10.99 18.24
CA PHE A 87 9.02 10.30 18.17
C PHE A 87 8.90 8.91 17.52
N ALA A 88 7.83 8.16 17.83
CA ALA A 88 7.52 6.89 17.18
C ALA A 88 7.32 7.06 15.67
N TRP A 89 6.60 8.10 15.24
CA TRP A 89 6.44 8.45 13.83
C TRP A 89 7.78 8.76 13.14
N ILE A 90 8.66 9.53 13.79
CA ILE A 90 10.00 9.82 13.25
C ILE A 90 10.79 8.53 13.05
N ILE A 91 10.82 7.64 14.04
CA ILE A 91 11.54 6.37 13.94
C ILE A 91 10.96 5.52 12.82
N THR A 92 9.65 5.28 12.85
CA THR A 92 8.94 4.39 11.94
C THR A 92 9.01 4.90 10.50
N GLU A 93 8.52 6.10 10.21
CA GLU A 93 8.35 6.55 8.82
C GLU A 93 9.60 7.23 8.25
N ILE A 94 10.33 8.01 9.06
CA ILE A 94 11.50 8.76 8.57
C ILE A 94 12.76 7.90 8.66
N ILE A 95 13.15 7.46 9.86
CA ILE A 95 14.46 6.82 10.06
C ILE A 95 14.55 5.47 9.34
N VAL A 96 13.51 4.62 9.38
CA VAL A 96 13.51 3.35 8.63
C VAL A 96 13.63 3.60 7.13
N SER A 97 12.92 4.59 6.57
CA SER A 97 13.03 4.98 5.16
C SER A 97 14.46 5.40 4.78
N ILE A 98 15.11 6.19 5.65
CA ILE A 98 16.53 6.57 5.47
C ILE A 98 17.40 5.31 5.45
N ILE A 99 17.27 4.45 6.46
CA ILE A 99 18.06 3.20 6.58
C ILE A 99 17.87 2.32 5.34
N LEU A 100 16.64 2.14 4.87
CA LEU A 100 16.34 1.37 3.66
C LEU A 100 17.11 1.90 2.45
N ILE A 101 17.09 3.22 2.23
CA ILE A 101 17.86 3.86 1.14
C ILE A 101 19.37 3.66 1.34
N GLN A 102 19.88 3.73 2.57
CA GLN A 102 21.31 3.53 2.85
C GLN A 102 21.76 2.08 2.61
N LEU A 103 20.91 1.09 2.91
CA LEU A 103 21.24 -0.33 2.79
C LEU A 103 21.27 -0.85 1.34
N ILE A 104 20.46 -0.27 0.45
CA ILE A 104 20.33 -0.70 -0.94
C ILE A 104 21.51 -0.14 -1.75
N THR A 105 22.63 -0.86 -1.79
CA THR A 105 23.85 -0.43 -2.49
C THR A 105 24.01 -1.05 -3.87
N SER A 106 23.25 -2.12 -4.16
CA SER A 106 23.36 -2.87 -5.41
C SER A 106 22.02 -3.20 -6.05
N GLU A 107 22.04 -3.56 -7.34
CA GLU A 107 20.87 -4.09 -8.05
C GLU A 107 20.30 -5.36 -7.40
N LYS A 108 21.16 -6.21 -6.82
CA LYS A 108 20.73 -7.41 -6.11
C LYS A 108 19.88 -7.05 -4.89
N ASP A 109 20.20 -5.96 -4.20
CA ASP A 109 19.44 -5.52 -3.03
C ASP A 109 18.06 -5.02 -3.42
N ILE A 110 17.93 -4.29 -4.55
CA ILE A 110 16.62 -3.86 -5.07
C ILE A 110 15.72 -5.07 -5.28
N TYR A 111 16.20 -6.08 -6.02
CA TYR A 111 15.40 -7.28 -6.28
C TYR A 111 15.12 -8.07 -5.01
N ARG A 112 16.04 -8.08 -4.04
CA ARG A 112 15.83 -8.74 -2.74
C ARG A 112 14.72 -8.08 -1.94
N ILE A 113 14.65 -6.75 -1.88
CA ILE A 113 13.54 -6.05 -1.20
C ILE A 113 12.20 -6.36 -1.89
N ILE A 114 12.16 -6.33 -3.23
CA ILE A 114 10.95 -6.71 -3.98
C ILE A 114 10.54 -8.16 -3.68
N GLU A 115 11.51 -9.08 -3.66
CA GLU A 115 11.27 -10.48 -3.31
C GLU A 115 10.71 -10.62 -1.88
N LEU A 116 11.20 -9.83 -0.92
CA LEU A 116 10.71 -9.88 0.47
C LEU A 116 9.26 -9.41 0.58
N ILE A 117 8.86 -8.33 -0.11
CA ILE A 117 7.45 -7.90 -0.18
C ILE A 117 6.56 -9.03 -0.74
N ILE A 118 7.04 -9.72 -1.78
CA ILE A 118 6.31 -10.84 -2.40
C ILE A 118 6.23 -12.06 -1.44
N ILE A 119 7.31 -12.36 -0.72
CA ILE A 119 7.33 -13.44 0.29
C ILE A 119 6.33 -13.15 1.42
N ALA A 120 6.32 -11.91 1.93
CA ALA A 120 5.34 -11.47 2.93
C ALA A 120 3.91 -11.61 2.41
N SER A 121 3.65 -11.28 1.15
CA SER A 121 2.35 -11.50 0.50
C SER A 121 1.94 -12.98 0.42
N ILE A 122 2.88 -13.91 0.17
CA ILE A 122 2.58 -15.35 0.22
C ILE A 122 2.18 -15.77 1.63
N PHE A 123 2.93 -15.35 2.65
CA PHE A 123 2.59 -15.64 4.04
C PHE A 123 1.20 -15.10 4.40
N LEU A 124 0.91 -13.87 4.03
CA LEU A 124 -0.41 -13.27 4.19
C LEU A 124 -1.49 -13.96 3.38
N SER A 125 -1.17 -14.49 2.20
CA SER A 125 -2.12 -15.26 1.38
C SER A 125 -2.53 -16.55 2.08
N LEU A 126 -1.59 -17.24 2.75
CA LEU A 126 -1.92 -18.43 3.54
C LEU A 126 -2.86 -18.07 4.69
N ILE A 127 -2.58 -16.99 5.42
CA ILE A 127 -3.47 -16.50 6.49
C ILE A 127 -4.84 -16.15 5.92
N GLY A 128 -4.90 -15.38 4.84
CA GLY A 128 -6.16 -14.94 4.25
C GLY A 128 -7.01 -16.09 3.71
N LEU A 129 -6.39 -17.13 3.16
CA LEU A 129 -7.10 -18.36 2.77
C LEU A 129 -7.70 -19.05 3.99
N ILE A 130 -6.91 -19.23 5.06
CA ILE A 130 -7.40 -19.87 6.28
C ILE A 130 -8.56 -19.05 6.85
N GLU A 131 -8.41 -17.73 7.03
CA GLU A 131 -9.48 -16.86 7.54
C GLU A 131 -10.77 -16.96 6.72
N SER A 132 -10.64 -16.95 5.38
CA SER A 132 -11.80 -16.96 4.48
C SER A 132 -12.57 -18.28 4.54
N PHE A 133 -11.87 -19.42 4.69
CA PHE A 133 -12.49 -20.76 4.73
C PHE A 133 -12.88 -21.21 6.14
N SER A 134 -12.16 -20.78 7.17
CA SER A 134 -12.49 -21.10 8.57
C SER A 134 -13.59 -20.20 9.14
N HIS A 135 -13.94 -19.12 8.43
CA HIS A 135 -14.83 -18.06 8.90
C HIS A 135 -14.40 -17.45 10.25
N THR A 136 -13.09 -17.48 10.54
CA THR A 136 -12.51 -16.93 11.77
C THR A 136 -11.31 -16.06 11.46
N TYR A 137 -11.26 -14.86 12.03
CA TYR A 137 -10.08 -14.01 11.99
C TYR A 137 -8.98 -14.60 12.88
N LEU A 138 -7.78 -14.81 12.34
CA LEU A 138 -6.69 -15.45 13.07
C LEU A 138 -5.91 -14.44 13.92
N ILE A 139 -5.65 -13.26 13.35
CA ILE A 139 -4.89 -12.22 14.03
C ILE A 139 -5.87 -11.26 14.69
N GLN A 140 -6.73 -10.61 13.90
CA GLN A 140 -7.58 -9.50 14.34
C GLN A 140 -8.92 -9.92 14.98
N ALA A 141 -8.98 -11.11 15.59
CA ALA A 141 -10.21 -11.66 16.18
C ALA A 141 -10.88 -10.73 17.19
N SER A 142 -10.08 -10.00 17.98
CA SER A 142 -10.57 -9.07 19.00
C SER A 142 -11.20 -7.81 18.41
N ILE A 143 -10.67 -7.29 17.29
CA ILE A 143 -11.21 -6.10 16.60
C ILE A 143 -12.52 -6.43 15.89
N PHE A 144 -12.59 -7.59 15.25
CA PHE A 144 -13.75 -7.98 14.45
C PHE A 144 -14.81 -8.77 15.22
N LYS A 145 -14.68 -8.89 16.54
CA LYS A 145 -15.69 -9.56 17.38
C LYS A 145 -17.00 -8.78 17.34
N GLY A 146 -18.05 -9.38 16.77
CA GLY A 146 -19.38 -8.75 16.64
C GLY A 146 -19.54 -7.84 15.41
N TRP A 147 -18.58 -7.84 14.48
CA TRP A 147 -18.71 -7.07 13.22
C TRP A 147 -19.74 -7.73 12.30
N SER A 148 -20.89 -7.06 12.12
CA SER A 148 -22.03 -7.54 11.33
C SER A 148 -21.79 -7.59 9.81
N ASP A 149 -20.72 -6.96 9.31
CA ASP A 149 -20.35 -6.86 7.89
C ASP A 149 -19.08 -7.68 7.54
N SER A 150 -18.79 -8.70 8.36
CA SER A 150 -17.63 -9.59 8.22
C SER A 150 -17.84 -10.65 7.13
N LEU A 151 -19.06 -11.14 6.96
CA LEU A 151 -19.46 -12.07 5.89
C LEU A 151 -20.10 -11.30 4.73
N ARG A 152 -19.54 -11.46 3.53
CA ARG A 152 -20.15 -10.93 2.30
C ARG A 152 -20.24 -12.02 1.25
N TYR A 153 -21.41 -12.17 0.64
CA TYR A 153 -21.70 -13.23 -0.33
C TYR A 153 -21.30 -14.62 0.18
N GLY A 154 -21.51 -14.88 1.48
CA GLY A 154 -21.18 -16.16 2.13
C GLY A 154 -19.69 -16.38 2.45
N ILE A 155 -18.80 -15.43 2.18
CA ILE A 155 -17.35 -15.54 2.42
C ILE A 155 -16.92 -14.54 3.50
N LEU A 156 -16.05 -14.98 4.43
CA LEU A 156 -15.44 -14.07 5.39
C LEU A 156 -14.41 -13.19 4.67
N ARG A 157 -14.55 -11.87 4.80
CA ARG A 157 -13.59 -10.92 4.24
C ARG A 157 -12.29 -11.00 5.02
N CYS A 158 -11.27 -11.62 4.43
CA CYS A 158 -9.97 -11.70 5.08
C CYS A 158 -9.33 -10.32 5.27
N SER A 159 -8.68 -10.15 6.42
CA SER A 159 -8.00 -8.92 6.82
C SER A 159 -6.55 -9.17 7.24
N GLY A 160 -6.20 -10.41 7.60
CA GLY A 160 -4.91 -10.76 8.16
C GLY A 160 -4.55 -9.82 9.33
N PRO A 161 -3.33 -9.24 9.34
CA PRO A 161 -2.90 -8.34 10.39
C PRO A 161 -3.41 -6.90 10.24
N PHE A 162 -4.09 -6.55 9.16
CA PHE A 162 -4.55 -5.18 8.94
C PHE A 162 -5.86 -4.89 9.67
N GLY A 163 -6.07 -3.64 10.09
CA GLY A 163 -7.30 -3.22 10.75
C GLY A 163 -8.52 -3.19 9.82
N HIS A 164 -8.32 -3.38 8.50
CA HIS A 164 -9.41 -3.38 7.52
C HIS A 164 -9.11 -4.30 6.32
N PRO A 165 -10.08 -5.11 5.83
CA PRO A 165 -9.91 -5.96 4.64
C PRO A 165 -9.44 -5.22 3.38
N ILE A 166 -9.77 -3.93 3.27
CA ILE A 166 -9.35 -3.09 2.15
C ILE A 166 -7.82 -2.91 2.14
N ASN A 167 -7.20 -2.67 3.30
CA ASN A 167 -5.75 -2.49 3.42
C ASN A 167 -5.01 -3.79 3.05
N PHE A 168 -5.51 -4.93 3.52
CA PHE A 168 -5.01 -6.24 3.09
C PHE A 168 -5.09 -6.40 1.56
N GLY A 169 -6.24 -6.05 0.97
CA GLY A 169 -6.43 -6.10 -0.48
C GLY A 169 -5.43 -5.23 -1.25
N PHE A 170 -5.16 -4.01 -0.80
CA PHE A 170 -4.15 -3.15 -1.41
C PHE A 170 -2.73 -3.71 -1.30
N TYR A 171 -2.37 -4.26 -0.13
CA TYR A 171 -1.07 -4.92 0.04
C TYR A 171 -0.90 -6.07 -0.96
N GLN A 172 -1.89 -6.97 -1.05
CA GLN A 172 -1.87 -8.09 -1.98
C GLN A 172 -1.85 -7.64 -3.44
N ALA A 173 -2.61 -6.60 -3.79
CA ALA A 173 -2.61 -6.00 -5.12
C ALA A 173 -1.21 -5.46 -5.49
N ILE A 174 -0.58 -4.69 -4.60
CA ILE A 174 0.77 -4.14 -4.83
C ILE A 174 1.79 -5.28 -4.97
N ALA A 175 1.75 -6.28 -4.10
CA ALA A 175 2.65 -7.43 -4.18
C ALA A 175 2.46 -8.24 -5.48
N ALA A 176 1.23 -8.43 -5.92
CA ALA A 176 0.92 -9.06 -7.21
C ALA A 176 1.50 -8.25 -8.38
N LEU A 177 1.35 -6.93 -8.37
CA LEU A 177 1.92 -6.05 -9.41
C LEU A 177 3.45 -6.08 -9.43
N LEU A 178 4.09 -6.18 -8.26
CA LEU A 178 5.54 -6.39 -8.15
C LEU A 178 5.97 -7.78 -8.65
N ALA A 179 5.21 -8.82 -8.35
CA ALA A 179 5.44 -10.16 -8.90
C ALA A 179 5.29 -10.17 -10.43
N PHE A 180 4.29 -9.46 -10.97
CA PHE A 180 4.09 -9.27 -12.41
C PHE A 180 5.27 -8.53 -13.05
N TYR A 181 5.79 -7.49 -12.39
CA TYR A 181 7.02 -6.82 -12.81
C TYR A 181 8.20 -7.80 -12.88
N ARG A 182 8.40 -8.63 -11.85
CA ARG A 182 9.47 -9.63 -11.83
C ARG A 182 9.31 -10.68 -12.91
N LEU A 183 8.10 -11.20 -13.16
CA LEU A 183 7.82 -12.14 -14.25
C LEU A 183 8.22 -11.62 -15.63
N ASN A 184 8.19 -10.29 -15.81
CA ASN A 184 8.56 -9.60 -17.04
C ASN A 184 10.04 -9.20 -17.12
N SER A 185 10.84 -9.47 -16.07
CA SER A 185 12.29 -9.29 -16.06
C SER A 185 13.04 -10.54 -16.54
N LYS A 186 14.34 -10.41 -16.84
CA LYS A 186 15.20 -11.54 -17.21
C LYS A 186 15.41 -12.45 -15.99
N LEU A 187 14.79 -13.63 -16.02
CA LEU A 187 14.78 -14.61 -14.92
C LEU A 187 14.91 -16.04 -15.44
N GLU A 188 15.53 -16.88 -14.62
CA GLU A 188 15.54 -18.34 -14.78
C GLU A 188 14.13 -18.95 -14.72
N LYS A 189 13.95 -20.08 -15.42
CA LYS A 189 12.65 -20.78 -15.50
C LYS A 189 12.08 -21.17 -14.12
N LYS A 190 12.92 -21.62 -13.18
CA LYS A 190 12.50 -22.01 -11.81
C LYS A 190 11.93 -20.81 -11.06
N LYS A 191 12.64 -19.68 -11.05
CA LYS A 191 12.17 -18.43 -10.42
C LYS A 191 10.85 -17.95 -11.03
N LYS A 192 10.69 -18.05 -12.36
CA LYS A 192 9.42 -17.71 -13.03
C LYS A 192 8.23 -18.58 -12.59
N LYS A 193 8.44 -19.83 -12.18
CA LYS A 193 7.34 -20.66 -11.62
C LYS A 193 6.94 -20.15 -10.23
N TRP A 194 7.93 -19.85 -9.39
CA TRP A 194 7.69 -19.30 -8.06
C TRP A 194 6.94 -17.97 -8.09
N TYR A 195 7.37 -17.01 -8.92
CA TYR A 195 6.67 -15.73 -9.06
C TYR A 195 5.25 -15.88 -9.63
N ARG A 196 4.98 -16.89 -10.46
CA ARG A 196 3.62 -17.19 -10.94
C ARG A 196 2.73 -17.69 -9.80
N LEU A 197 3.24 -18.59 -8.97
CA LEU A 197 2.54 -19.06 -7.77
C LEU A 197 2.22 -17.89 -6.83
N ALA A 198 3.23 -17.06 -6.54
CA ALA A 198 3.08 -15.89 -5.68
C ALA A 198 2.03 -14.90 -6.21
N TYR A 199 2.10 -14.59 -7.52
CA TYR A 199 1.12 -13.75 -8.20
C TYR A 199 -0.30 -14.32 -8.08
N SER A 200 -0.49 -15.61 -8.37
CA SER A 200 -1.81 -16.24 -8.30
C SER A 200 -2.38 -16.23 -6.89
N LEU A 201 -1.58 -16.56 -5.87
CA LEU A 201 -2.01 -16.54 -4.47
C LEU A 201 -2.42 -15.13 -4.00
N ALA A 202 -1.61 -14.13 -4.33
CA ALA A 202 -1.90 -12.74 -4.00
C ALA A 202 -3.20 -12.26 -4.66
N VAL A 203 -3.41 -12.60 -5.94
CA VAL A 203 -4.64 -12.26 -6.66
C VAL A 203 -5.86 -12.95 -6.03
N ILE A 204 -5.78 -14.27 -5.78
CA ILE A 204 -6.89 -15.03 -5.17
C ILE A 204 -7.27 -14.42 -3.83
N THR A 205 -6.30 -14.18 -2.95
CA THR A 205 -6.59 -13.63 -1.61
C THR A 205 -7.03 -12.19 -1.64
N MET A 206 -6.56 -11.38 -2.58
CA MET A 206 -7.12 -10.04 -2.82
C MET A 206 -8.61 -10.13 -3.19
N PHE A 207 -9.03 -11.06 -4.06
CA PHE A 207 -10.45 -11.24 -4.37
C PHE A 207 -11.27 -11.71 -3.17
N LEU A 208 -10.71 -12.54 -2.29
CA LEU A 208 -11.35 -12.98 -1.04
C LEU A 208 -11.58 -11.85 -0.03
N THR A 209 -10.94 -10.68 -0.18
CA THR A 209 -11.28 -9.50 0.63
C THR A 209 -12.64 -8.90 0.29
N ILE A 210 -13.16 -9.19 -0.91
CA ILE A 210 -14.40 -8.65 -1.47
C ILE A 210 -14.39 -7.10 -1.45
N SER A 211 -13.19 -6.52 -1.58
CA SER A 211 -12.97 -5.08 -1.60
C SER A 211 -13.04 -4.57 -3.04
N ARG A 212 -14.19 -3.98 -3.42
CA ARG A 212 -14.39 -3.38 -4.75
C ARG A 212 -13.27 -2.38 -5.10
N LEU A 213 -12.85 -1.56 -4.13
CA LEU A 213 -11.82 -0.55 -4.34
C LEU A 213 -10.43 -1.16 -4.61
N ALA A 214 -10.00 -2.15 -3.80
CA ALA A 214 -8.70 -2.80 -4.00
C ALA A 214 -8.65 -3.61 -5.29
N ILE A 215 -9.76 -4.28 -5.65
CA ILE A 215 -9.90 -5.01 -6.91
C ILE A 215 -9.85 -4.04 -8.11
N CYS A 216 -10.59 -2.93 -8.06
CA CYS A 216 -10.54 -1.89 -9.10
C CYS A 216 -9.12 -1.33 -9.26
N PHE A 217 -8.44 -1.04 -8.15
CA PHE A 217 -7.05 -0.59 -8.15
C PHE A 217 -6.14 -1.59 -8.86
N PHE A 218 -6.23 -2.88 -8.51
CA PHE A 218 -5.43 -3.93 -9.13
C PHE A 218 -5.73 -4.05 -10.63
N VAL A 219 -7.00 -4.16 -11.01
CA VAL A 219 -7.42 -4.32 -12.41
C VAL A 219 -6.97 -3.13 -13.24
N ALA A 220 -7.23 -1.89 -12.79
CA ALA A 220 -6.82 -0.69 -13.50
C ALA A 220 -5.29 -0.63 -13.65
N THR A 221 -4.55 -0.91 -12.58
CA THR A 221 -3.08 -0.90 -12.62
C THR A 221 -2.54 -1.97 -13.56
N GLN A 222 -3.04 -3.21 -13.43
CA GLN A 222 -2.64 -4.34 -14.25
C GLN A 222 -2.90 -4.09 -15.74
N LEU A 223 -4.06 -3.51 -16.09
CA LEU A 223 -4.39 -3.13 -17.47
C LEU A 223 -3.40 -2.10 -18.02
N ILE A 224 -3.11 -1.04 -17.28
CA ILE A 224 -2.12 -0.03 -17.70
C ILE A 224 -0.74 -0.67 -17.89
N LEU A 225 -0.28 -1.51 -16.96
CA LEU A 225 1.03 -2.18 -17.09
C LEU A 225 1.08 -3.11 -18.30
N ILE A 226 0.00 -3.84 -18.59
CA ILE A 226 -0.14 -4.68 -19.78
C ILE A 226 -0.04 -3.84 -21.06
N ILE A 227 -0.72 -2.69 -21.12
CA ILE A 227 -0.66 -1.76 -22.26
C ILE A 227 0.78 -1.24 -22.45
N LEU A 228 1.48 -0.91 -21.37
CA LEU A 228 2.87 -0.45 -21.41
C LEU A 228 3.86 -1.50 -21.95
N MET A 229 3.49 -2.78 -21.99
CA MET A 229 4.32 -3.84 -22.59
C MET A 229 4.24 -3.87 -24.13
N GLY A 230 3.25 -3.19 -24.73
CA GLY A 230 3.01 -3.06 -26.16
C GLY A 230 1.79 -3.82 -26.66
N GLN A 231 1.15 -3.30 -27.72
CA GLN A 231 -0.17 -3.70 -28.24
C GLN A 231 -0.34 -5.22 -28.45
N ARG A 232 0.61 -5.90 -29.12
CA ARG A 232 0.51 -7.35 -29.38
C ARG A 232 0.47 -8.19 -28.11
N LYS A 233 1.29 -7.83 -27.11
CA LYS A 233 1.28 -8.51 -25.80
C LYS A 233 0.03 -8.15 -25.03
N ALA A 234 -0.43 -6.90 -25.13
CA ALA A 234 -1.63 -6.44 -24.46
C ALA A 234 -2.87 -7.23 -24.89
N ILE A 235 -3.11 -7.34 -26.20
CA ILE A 235 -4.23 -8.12 -26.75
C ILE A 235 -4.18 -9.56 -26.24
N LYS A 236 -3.00 -10.22 -26.30
CA LYS A 236 -2.83 -11.58 -25.79
C LYS A 236 -3.23 -11.73 -24.33
N TYR A 237 -2.76 -10.84 -23.45
CA TYR A 237 -3.09 -10.90 -22.03
C TYR A 237 -4.56 -10.57 -21.75
N LEU A 238 -5.14 -9.62 -22.48
CA LEU A 238 -6.57 -9.30 -22.39
C LEU A 238 -7.45 -10.49 -22.77
N CYS A 239 -7.12 -11.19 -23.86
CA CYS A 239 -7.82 -12.42 -24.24
C CYS A 239 -7.72 -13.50 -23.15
N ILE A 240 -6.54 -13.68 -22.54
CA ILE A 240 -6.36 -14.64 -21.44
C ILE A 240 -7.22 -14.25 -20.24
N ILE A 241 -7.20 -12.98 -19.84
CA ILE A 241 -8.01 -12.47 -18.71
C ILE A 241 -9.49 -12.71 -18.98
N PHE A 242 -9.95 -12.40 -20.20
CA PHE A 242 -11.33 -12.62 -20.61
C PHE A 242 -11.73 -14.09 -20.52
N LEU A 243 -10.93 -15.00 -21.08
CA LEU A 243 -11.19 -16.44 -21.02
C LEU A 243 -11.21 -16.98 -19.58
N VAL A 244 -10.28 -16.52 -18.73
CA VAL A 244 -10.24 -16.89 -17.32
C VAL A 244 -11.47 -16.37 -16.56
N ALA A 245 -11.90 -15.14 -16.85
CA ALA A 245 -13.09 -14.56 -16.23
C ALA A 245 -14.36 -15.34 -16.60
N VAL A 246 -14.53 -15.68 -17.88
CA VAL A 246 -15.66 -16.50 -18.36
C VAL A 246 -15.63 -17.88 -17.70
N GLY A 247 -14.46 -18.53 -17.66
CA GLY A 247 -14.30 -19.83 -17.00
C GLY A 247 -14.60 -19.78 -15.50
N ALA A 248 -14.21 -18.70 -14.82
CA ALA A 248 -14.49 -18.50 -13.40
C ALA A 248 -15.98 -18.31 -13.12
N ILE A 249 -16.70 -17.57 -13.98
CA ILE A 249 -18.15 -17.39 -13.86
C ILE A 249 -18.86 -18.74 -13.97
N ILE A 250 -18.56 -19.50 -15.04
CA ILE A 250 -19.16 -20.82 -15.27
C ILE A 250 -18.88 -21.75 -14.08
N ALA A 251 -17.65 -21.75 -13.57
CA ALA A 251 -17.29 -22.56 -12.40
C ALA A 251 -18.08 -22.15 -11.15
N LEU A 252 -18.17 -20.85 -10.85
CA LEU A 252 -18.90 -20.34 -9.68
C LEU A 252 -20.39 -20.71 -9.72
N ASP A 253 -21.03 -20.55 -10.87
CA ASP A 253 -22.44 -20.93 -11.07
C ASP A 253 -22.63 -22.45 -10.89
N THR A 254 -21.66 -23.27 -11.34
CA THR A 254 -21.71 -24.74 -11.16
C THR A 254 -21.60 -25.15 -9.68
N PHE A 255 -20.89 -24.37 -8.85
CA PHE A 255 -20.75 -24.61 -7.41
C PHE A 255 -21.86 -23.97 -6.57
N GLY A 256 -22.89 -23.39 -7.18
CA GLY A 256 -24.01 -22.75 -6.48
C GLY A 256 -23.62 -21.48 -5.72
N VAL A 257 -22.46 -20.90 -6.03
CA VAL A 257 -22.06 -19.59 -5.52
C VAL A 257 -22.66 -18.54 -6.45
N GLU A 258 -23.36 -17.55 -5.91
CA GLU A 258 -23.95 -16.43 -6.67
C GLU A 258 -22.87 -15.48 -7.24
N GLY A 259 -21.91 -16.00 -8.00
CA GLY A 259 -20.81 -15.26 -8.61
C GLY A 259 -21.31 -14.17 -9.56
N TYR A 260 -22.46 -14.41 -10.21
CA TYR A 260 -23.13 -13.40 -11.03
C TYR A 260 -23.51 -12.15 -10.23
N VAL A 261 -23.99 -12.29 -8.98
CA VAL A 261 -24.38 -11.16 -8.12
C VAL A 261 -23.17 -10.32 -7.75
N PHE A 262 -22.05 -10.96 -7.38
CA PHE A 262 -20.81 -10.27 -7.08
C PHE A 262 -20.31 -9.45 -8.28
N ILE A 263 -20.34 -10.05 -9.47
CA ILE A 263 -19.87 -9.42 -10.70
C ILE A 263 -20.80 -8.30 -11.14
N SER A 264 -22.12 -8.49 -11.07
CA SER A 264 -23.09 -7.44 -11.36
C SER A 264 -22.92 -6.27 -10.41
N ASP A 265 -22.75 -6.52 -9.11
CA ASP A 265 -22.50 -5.48 -8.11
C ASP A 265 -21.20 -4.72 -8.36
N PHE A 266 -20.15 -5.42 -8.79
CA PHE A 266 -18.88 -4.83 -9.17
C PHE A 266 -19.05 -3.90 -10.38
N PHE A 267 -19.70 -4.35 -11.46
CA PHE A 267 -19.94 -3.54 -12.66
C PHE A 267 -20.92 -2.39 -12.42
N VAL A 268 -21.96 -2.58 -11.61
CA VAL A 268 -22.86 -1.48 -11.19
C VAL A 268 -22.10 -0.43 -10.41
N SER A 269 -21.21 -0.84 -9.50
CA SER A 269 -20.36 0.10 -8.76
C SER A 269 -19.39 0.84 -9.67
N LEU A 270 -18.80 0.15 -10.64
CA LEU A 270 -17.93 0.74 -11.65
C LEU A 270 -18.70 1.73 -12.55
N GLY A 271 -19.89 1.37 -12.99
CA GLY A 271 -20.78 2.21 -13.79
C GLY A 271 -21.16 3.50 -13.07
N ARG A 272 -21.50 3.39 -11.77
CA ARG A 272 -21.76 4.55 -10.91
C ARG A 272 -20.54 5.46 -10.77
N LEU A 273 -19.33 4.90 -10.65
CA LEU A 273 -18.08 5.66 -10.60
C LEU A 273 -17.78 6.43 -11.91
N VAL A 274 -18.21 5.89 -13.05
CA VAL A 274 -18.00 6.48 -14.39
C VAL A 274 -19.17 7.41 -14.79
N GLY A 275 -20.18 7.59 -13.94
CA GLY A 275 -21.31 8.50 -14.16
C GLY A 275 -22.48 7.90 -14.95
N PHE A 276 -22.50 6.59 -15.18
CA PHE A 276 -23.66 5.90 -15.74
C PHE A 276 -24.78 5.83 -14.69
N LYS A 277 -25.80 6.67 -14.85
CA LYS A 277 -27.05 6.59 -14.07
C LYS A 277 -27.92 5.47 -14.63
N GLY A 278 -27.59 4.22 -14.29
CA GLY A 278 -28.47 3.09 -14.59
C GLY A 278 -29.74 3.13 -13.72
N GLN A 279 -30.91 3.05 -14.35
CA GLN A 279 -32.19 2.73 -13.71
C GLN A 279 -32.16 1.25 -13.28
N ALA A 280 -31.72 0.97 -12.05
CA ALA A 280 -31.95 -0.33 -11.42
C ALA A 280 -31.83 -0.23 -9.89
N SER A 281 -32.95 -0.51 -9.24
CA SER A 281 -33.14 -0.89 -7.84
C SER A 281 -32.89 0.18 -6.78
N SER A 282 -33.99 0.86 -6.44
CA SER A 282 -34.28 1.52 -5.16
C SER A 282 -34.38 0.53 -3.99
N SER A 283 -33.43 -0.40 -3.86
CA SER A 283 -33.22 -1.09 -2.58
C SER A 283 -32.11 -0.35 -1.85
N GLY A 284 -32.32 -0.09 -0.56
CA GLY A 284 -31.50 0.80 0.30
C GLY A 284 -30.06 0.35 0.53
N ILE A 285 -29.28 0.18 -0.53
CA ILE A 285 -27.82 0.03 -0.47
C ILE A 285 -27.24 1.45 -0.36
N ILE A 286 -27.32 1.96 0.86
CA ILE A 286 -26.68 3.18 1.35
C ILE A 286 -25.16 2.95 1.30
N GLY A 287 -24.57 3.02 0.10
CA GLY A 287 -23.13 2.80 -0.11
C GLY A 287 -22.39 3.98 -0.72
N PHE A 288 -23.12 4.92 -1.33
CA PHE A 288 -22.53 6.10 -2.00
C PHE A 288 -23.21 7.44 -1.66
N GLY A 289 -24.33 7.44 -0.92
CA GLY A 289 -24.97 8.68 -0.44
C GLY A 289 -24.25 9.36 0.72
N ASN A 290 -23.78 8.59 1.71
CA ASN A 290 -23.24 9.11 2.98
C ASN A 290 -21.79 9.66 2.93
N ARG A 291 -21.12 9.64 1.77
CA ARG A 291 -19.69 10.00 1.69
C ARG A 291 -19.45 11.47 1.44
N PHE A 292 -20.34 12.14 0.71
CA PHE A 292 -20.27 13.58 0.55
C PHE A 292 -20.68 14.28 1.85
N ASP A 293 -21.69 13.75 2.54
CA ASP A 293 -22.10 14.22 3.86
C ASP A 293 -20.96 14.10 4.89
N LEU A 294 -20.10 13.08 4.76
CA LEU A 294 -18.90 12.95 5.61
C LEU A 294 -17.95 14.16 5.47
N TYR A 295 -17.81 14.76 4.29
CA TYR A 295 -17.00 15.96 4.12
C TYR A 295 -17.60 17.12 4.92
N GLU A 296 -18.92 17.31 4.84
CA GLU A 296 -19.62 18.33 5.60
C GLU A 296 -19.46 18.11 7.11
N TRP A 297 -19.68 16.88 7.59
CA TRP A 297 -19.57 16.56 9.01
C TRP A 297 -18.17 16.81 9.56
N VAL A 298 -17.13 16.42 8.82
CA VAL A 298 -15.75 16.65 9.24
C VAL A 298 -15.39 18.13 9.20
N ILE A 299 -15.82 18.88 8.17
CA ILE A 299 -15.56 20.32 8.08
C ILE A 299 -16.23 21.05 9.24
N ASN A 300 -17.49 20.71 9.54
CA ASN A 300 -18.25 21.28 10.64
C ASN A 300 -17.62 20.96 12.00
N ASP A 301 -17.17 19.71 12.20
CA ASP A 301 -16.51 19.32 13.45
C ASP A 301 -15.18 20.07 13.63
N VAL A 302 -14.32 20.11 12.60
CA VAL A 302 -13.04 20.84 12.64
C VAL A 302 -13.25 22.33 13.00
N GLY A 303 -14.28 22.96 12.46
CA GLY A 303 -14.71 24.31 12.82
C GLY A 303 -13.58 25.34 12.71
N SER A 304 -13.37 26.13 13.76
CA SER A 304 -12.36 27.20 13.81
C SER A 304 -10.91 26.69 13.71
N ASN A 305 -10.67 25.40 13.93
CA ASN A 305 -9.33 24.81 13.93
C ASN A 305 -8.88 24.34 12.53
N TYR A 306 -9.53 24.80 11.45
CA TYR A 306 -9.28 24.35 10.07
C TYR A 306 -7.82 24.42 9.60
N ILE A 307 -6.99 25.30 10.18
CA ILE A 307 -5.56 25.43 9.81
C ILE A 307 -4.74 24.23 10.29
N PHE A 308 -4.90 23.83 11.55
CA PHE A 308 -4.08 22.80 12.22
C PHE A 308 -4.85 21.52 12.56
N GLY A 309 -6.16 21.49 12.32
CA GLY A 309 -7.04 20.38 12.63
C GLY A 309 -7.31 20.24 14.13
N LYS A 310 -7.91 19.11 14.51
CA LYS A 310 -8.22 18.74 15.89
C LYS A 310 -7.03 18.11 16.64
N GLY A 311 -5.93 17.85 15.94
CA GLY A 311 -4.75 17.20 16.47
C GLY A 311 -4.61 15.74 16.05
N VAL A 312 -3.37 15.27 16.00
CA VAL A 312 -3.03 13.89 15.63
C VAL A 312 -3.53 12.93 16.71
N GLY A 313 -4.32 11.94 16.30
CA GLY A 313 -4.93 10.98 17.22
C GLY A 313 -6.20 11.49 17.91
N ALA A 314 -6.76 12.63 17.49
CA ALA A 314 -8.13 13.00 17.84
C ALA A 314 -9.11 11.94 17.33
N GLU A 315 -10.12 11.64 18.14
CA GLU A 315 -11.21 10.72 17.79
C GLU A 315 -12.35 11.50 17.14
N PHE A 316 -12.79 11.03 15.98
CA PHE A 316 -13.96 11.60 15.31
C PHE A 316 -15.21 10.98 15.90
N ALA A 317 -16.22 11.79 16.22
CA ALA A 317 -17.52 11.32 16.66
C ALA A 317 -18.62 12.28 16.19
N TYR A 318 -19.45 11.82 15.26
CA TYR A 318 -20.57 12.59 14.73
C TYR A 318 -21.89 11.84 14.94
N LYS A 319 -22.80 12.45 15.71
CA LYS A 319 -24.10 11.86 16.03
C LYS A 319 -25.06 12.08 14.85
N LEU A 320 -25.42 10.99 14.16
CA LEU A 320 -26.35 11.02 13.03
C LEU A 320 -27.79 10.92 13.47
N THR A 321 -28.04 10.06 14.45
CA THR A 321 -29.34 9.85 15.11
C THR A 321 -29.10 9.61 16.60
N ASP A 322 -30.17 9.57 17.40
CA ASP A 322 -30.08 9.29 18.84
C ASP A 322 -29.47 7.94 19.19
N TRP A 323 -29.46 7.00 18.24
CA TRP A 323 -28.99 5.63 18.43
C TRP A 323 -27.77 5.27 17.56
N PHE A 324 -27.27 6.19 16.72
CA PHE A 324 -26.12 5.94 15.86
C PHE A 324 -25.15 7.13 15.81
N THR A 325 -23.91 6.86 16.25
CA THR A 325 -22.78 7.80 16.17
C THR A 325 -21.75 7.25 15.20
N LYS A 326 -21.39 8.03 14.19
CA LYS A 326 -20.30 7.70 13.28
C LYS A 326 -18.98 8.09 13.91
N THR A 327 -18.07 7.12 14.02
CA THR A 327 -16.76 7.30 14.68
C THR A 327 -15.56 7.17 13.76
N SER A 328 -15.79 6.96 12.46
CA SER A 328 -14.73 6.72 11.48
C SER A 328 -14.76 7.69 10.31
N ILE A 329 -13.56 8.12 9.89
CA ILE A 329 -13.35 8.93 8.67
C ILE A 329 -12.71 8.02 7.62
N GLU A 330 -13.53 7.50 6.70
CA GLU A 330 -13.14 6.50 5.71
C GLU A 330 -12.38 7.06 4.49
N VAL A 331 -11.95 8.33 4.52
CA VAL A 331 -11.26 9.02 3.41
C VAL A 331 -9.93 9.59 3.91
N ASN A 332 -8.81 9.19 3.31
CA ASN A 332 -7.48 9.56 3.82
C ASN A 332 -7.25 11.08 3.83
N TYR A 333 -7.59 11.75 2.73
CA TYR A 333 -7.42 13.21 2.63
C TYR A 333 -8.21 13.95 3.71
N LEU A 334 -9.44 13.50 3.95
CA LEU A 334 -10.32 14.09 4.95
C LEU A 334 -9.84 13.77 6.37
N TYR A 335 -9.30 12.57 6.59
CA TYR A 335 -8.69 12.17 7.86
C TYR A 335 -7.45 13.02 8.19
N ILE A 336 -6.57 13.27 7.21
CA ILE A 336 -5.43 14.15 7.39
C ILE A 336 -5.87 15.59 7.62
N TYR A 337 -6.92 16.07 6.94
CA TYR A 337 -7.50 17.38 7.23
C TYR A 337 -8.08 17.47 8.64
N PHE A 338 -8.79 16.44 9.09
CA PHE A 338 -9.35 16.39 10.43
C PHE A 338 -8.26 16.50 11.51
N GLN A 339 -7.16 15.76 11.34
CA GLN A 339 -6.09 15.71 12.34
C GLN A 339 -5.10 16.86 12.25
N CYS A 340 -4.72 17.24 11.04
CA CYS A 340 -3.59 18.14 10.78
C CYS A 340 -3.99 19.43 10.05
N GLY A 341 -5.28 19.62 9.77
CA GLY A 341 -5.84 20.79 9.10
C GLY A 341 -5.37 20.96 7.66
N LEU A 342 -5.54 22.17 7.15
CA LEU A 342 -5.05 22.56 5.82
C LEU A 342 -3.55 22.39 5.68
N VAL A 343 -2.77 22.63 6.75
CA VAL A 343 -1.31 22.49 6.71
C VAL A 343 -0.90 21.05 6.38
N GLY A 344 -1.47 20.07 7.09
CA GLY A 344 -1.22 18.66 6.82
C GLY A 344 -1.73 18.22 5.45
N LEU A 345 -2.94 18.64 5.07
CA LEU A 345 -3.55 18.27 3.78
C LEU A 345 -2.73 18.81 2.59
N ILE A 346 -2.34 20.07 2.62
CA ILE A 346 -1.53 20.69 1.56
C ILE A 346 -0.17 19.99 1.48
N ALA A 347 0.48 19.72 2.62
CA ALA A 347 1.74 18.99 2.64
C ALA A 347 1.62 17.59 2.05
N LEU A 348 0.53 16.86 2.33
CA LEU A 348 0.24 15.55 1.76
C LEU A 348 0.08 15.62 0.24
N ILE A 349 -0.75 16.55 -0.26
CA ILE A 349 -0.99 16.73 -1.70
C ILE A 349 0.32 17.07 -2.42
N LEU A 350 1.12 17.99 -1.85
CA LEU A 350 2.44 18.32 -2.39
C LEU A 350 3.39 17.13 -2.38
N SER A 351 3.37 16.29 -1.33
CA SER A 351 4.13 15.04 -1.27
C SER A 351 3.73 14.07 -2.39
N TYR A 352 2.44 13.87 -2.61
CA TYR A 352 1.93 12.96 -3.64
C TYR A 352 2.26 13.46 -5.05
N VAL A 353 1.91 14.70 -5.38
CA VAL A 353 2.22 15.31 -6.68
C VAL A 353 3.73 15.42 -6.89
N GLY A 354 4.47 15.79 -5.83
CA GLY A 354 5.92 15.86 -5.81
C GLY A 354 6.58 14.52 -6.11
N SER A 355 6.08 13.43 -5.50
CA SER A 355 6.56 12.07 -5.72
C SER A 355 6.29 11.58 -7.15
N VAL A 356 5.07 11.81 -7.67
CA VAL A 356 4.74 11.47 -9.08
C VAL A 356 5.64 12.25 -10.04
N ARG A 357 5.75 13.57 -9.86
CA ARG A 357 6.63 14.43 -10.67
C ARG A 357 8.09 14.00 -10.55
N TYR A 358 8.52 13.61 -9.34
CA TYR A 358 9.86 13.10 -9.09
C TYR A 358 10.10 11.87 -9.94
N PHE A 359 9.33 10.79 -9.81
CA PHE A 359 9.55 9.55 -10.56
C PHE A 359 9.28 9.67 -12.05
N TRP A 360 8.32 10.50 -12.47
CA TRP A 360 8.04 10.76 -13.88
C TRP A 360 9.27 11.25 -14.63
N LYS A 361 10.05 12.16 -14.02
CA LYS A 361 11.30 12.66 -14.60
C LYS A 361 12.39 11.58 -14.74
N LYS A 362 12.30 10.47 -13.97
CA LYS A 362 13.30 9.39 -13.95
C LYS A 362 12.81 8.11 -14.63
N ARG A 363 11.64 8.12 -15.27
CA ARG A 363 11.04 6.96 -15.96
C ARG A 363 11.89 6.31 -17.06
N LYS A 364 12.94 7.01 -17.53
CA LYS A 364 13.88 6.53 -18.54
C LYS A 364 15.00 5.64 -17.96
N TYR A 365 15.23 5.69 -16.65
CA TYR A 365 16.27 4.87 -16.02
C TYR A 365 15.81 3.42 -15.87
N SER A 366 16.63 2.49 -16.37
CA SER A 366 16.37 1.05 -16.38
C SER A 366 17.58 0.28 -15.83
N LEU A 367 17.33 -0.84 -15.17
CA LEU A 367 18.37 -1.81 -14.85
C LEU A 367 18.62 -2.77 -16.02
N PRO A 368 19.83 -3.35 -16.17
CA PRO A 368 20.17 -4.22 -17.32
C PRO A 368 19.32 -5.49 -17.46
N ASN A 369 18.78 -5.98 -16.34
CA ASN A 369 17.94 -7.17 -16.30
C ASN A 369 16.45 -6.91 -16.54
N GLU A 370 16.08 -5.64 -16.78
CA GLU A 370 14.71 -5.25 -17.10
C GLU A 370 14.46 -5.23 -18.61
N ASN A 371 13.20 -5.42 -18.98
CA ASN A 371 12.73 -5.27 -20.36
C ASN A 371 12.02 -3.91 -20.51
N LYS A 372 10.98 -3.82 -21.34
CA LYS A 372 10.18 -2.59 -21.54
C LYS A 372 9.52 -2.06 -20.26
N LEU A 373 9.30 -2.93 -19.27
CA LEU A 373 8.67 -2.62 -18.00
C LEU A 373 9.75 -2.43 -16.93
N THR A 374 10.08 -1.18 -16.61
CA THR A 374 11.07 -0.83 -15.58
C THR A 374 10.37 -0.65 -14.23
N TYR A 375 11.11 -0.85 -13.12
CA TYR A 375 10.55 -0.67 -11.78
C TYR A 375 9.96 0.73 -11.58
N ILE A 376 10.64 1.80 -12.05
CA ILE A 376 10.12 3.18 -11.91
C ILE A 376 8.77 3.34 -12.63
N ARG A 377 8.58 2.73 -13.80
CA ARG A 377 7.30 2.81 -14.52
C ARG A 377 6.19 2.11 -13.74
N VAL A 378 6.48 0.94 -13.19
CA VAL A 378 5.53 0.19 -12.35
C VAL A 378 5.17 0.98 -11.10
N LEU A 379 6.18 1.47 -10.38
CA LEU A 379 6.01 2.31 -9.21
C LEU A 379 5.17 3.55 -9.51
N LEU A 380 5.39 4.21 -10.65
CA LEU A 380 4.64 5.40 -11.02
C LEU A 380 3.15 5.12 -11.20
N VAL A 381 2.80 4.05 -11.91
CA VAL A 381 1.40 3.67 -12.10
C VAL A 381 0.75 3.29 -10.77
N ILE A 382 1.46 2.52 -9.93
CA ILE A 382 1.02 2.18 -8.57
C ILE A 382 0.74 3.46 -7.77
N LEU A 383 1.69 4.40 -7.69
CA LEU A 383 1.52 5.63 -6.90
C LEU A 383 0.36 6.48 -7.39
N VAL A 384 0.22 6.69 -8.71
CA VAL A 384 -0.86 7.52 -9.26
C VAL A 384 -2.23 6.93 -8.93
N LEU A 385 -2.43 5.64 -9.20
CA LEU A 385 -3.72 4.99 -8.93
C LEU A 385 -3.98 4.83 -7.44
N TYR A 386 -2.94 4.56 -6.64
CA TYR A 386 -3.05 4.44 -5.20
C TYR A 386 -3.53 5.76 -4.60
N TYR A 387 -2.93 6.90 -4.97
CA TYR A 387 -3.38 8.22 -4.50
C TYR A 387 -4.82 8.54 -4.90
N VAL A 388 -5.26 8.16 -6.10
CA VAL A 388 -6.67 8.29 -6.48
C VAL A 388 -7.57 7.45 -5.58
N CYS A 389 -7.16 6.22 -5.24
CA CYS A 389 -7.93 5.36 -4.36
C CYS A 389 -8.05 5.89 -2.92
N LEU A 390 -7.14 6.73 -2.46
CA LEU A 390 -7.18 7.35 -1.12
C LEU A 390 -8.31 8.36 -0.93
N PHE A 391 -9.02 8.74 -2.01
CA PHE A 391 -10.32 9.43 -1.90
C PHE A 391 -11.45 8.51 -1.43
N GLY A 392 -11.28 7.19 -1.48
CA GLY A 392 -12.29 6.20 -1.13
C GLY A 392 -11.96 5.31 0.06
N VAL A 393 -10.77 5.47 0.67
CA VAL A 393 -10.32 4.73 1.86
C VAL A 393 -9.38 5.59 2.71
N GLN A 394 -9.37 5.36 4.03
CA GLN A 394 -8.39 5.90 4.96
C GLN A 394 -7.11 5.05 4.96
N GLU A 395 -5.95 5.70 4.84
CA GLU A 395 -4.65 5.02 4.89
C GLU A 395 -4.14 4.96 6.33
N THR A 396 -4.46 3.89 7.06
CA THR A 396 -3.99 3.69 8.44
C THR A 396 -2.74 2.82 8.50
N ASP A 397 -2.77 1.66 7.85
CA ASP A 397 -1.72 0.64 8.03
C ASP A 397 -0.66 0.64 6.92
N LEU A 398 -0.97 1.20 5.75
CA LEU A 398 -0.17 1.07 4.52
C LEU A 398 0.83 2.19 4.29
N THR A 399 0.82 3.25 5.11
CA THR A 399 1.79 4.36 5.05
C THR A 399 3.23 3.85 5.03
N ARG A 400 3.51 2.79 5.79
CA ARG A 400 4.82 2.12 5.84
C ARG A 400 5.21 1.51 4.51
N LEU A 401 4.29 0.77 3.88
CA LEU A 401 4.53 0.19 2.55
C LEU A 401 4.75 1.31 1.52
N HIS A 402 3.98 2.41 1.61
CA HIS A 402 4.16 3.58 0.77
C HIS A 402 5.55 4.21 0.93
N CYS A 403 6.01 4.41 2.17
CA CYS A 403 7.36 4.86 2.50
C CYS A 403 8.44 3.92 1.98
N GLU A 404 8.26 2.60 2.11
CA GLU A 404 9.17 1.59 1.57
C GLU A 404 9.26 1.65 0.04
N LEU A 405 8.13 1.78 -0.66
CA LEU A 405 8.07 1.86 -2.11
C LEU A 405 8.78 3.12 -2.65
N ILE A 406 8.55 4.27 -2.01
CA ILE A 406 9.25 5.53 -2.35
C ILE A 406 10.75 5.39 -2.09
N SER A 407 11.13 4.85 -0.93
CA SER A 407 12.52 4.61 -0.55
C SER A 407 13.23 3.68 -1.54
N LEU A 408 12.58 2.59 -1.94
CA LEU A 408 13.06 1.67 -2.97
C LEU A 408 13.19 2.38 -4.33
N GLY A 409 12.25 3.25 -4.70
CA GLY A 409 12.33 4.09 -5.91
C GLY A 409 13.52 5.05 -5.91
N ILE A 410 13.77 5.72 -4.78
CA ILE A 410 14.92 6.61 -4.60
C ILE A 410 16.24 5.83 -4.74
N ALA A 411 16.34 4.70 -4.04
CA ALA A 411 17.52 3.83 -4.10
C ALA A 411 17.76 3.26 -5.52
N TYR A 412 16.68 2.85 -6.19
CA TYR A 412 16.72 2.38 -7.57
C TYR A 412 17.31 3.44 -8.51
N TYR A 413 16.81 4.69 -8.44
CA TYR A 413 17.30 5.77 -9.28
C TYR A 413 18.79 6.04 -9.02
N ARG A 414 19.22 6.03 -7.76
CA ARG A 414 20.62 6.22 -7.39
C ARG A 414 21.53 5.19 -8.04
N ILE A 415 21.16 3.91 -7.97
CA ILE A 415 21.94 2.81 -8.56
C ILE A 415 21.99 2.94 -10.08
N CYS A 416 20.86 3.26 -10.73
CA CYS A 416 20.83 3.45 -12.18
C CYS A 416 21.70 4.63 -12.62
N ARG A 417 21.60 5.78 -11.94
CA ARG A 417 22.41 6.97 -12.25
C ARG A 417 23.89 6.68 -12.15
N TYR A 418 24.32 5.98 -11.10
CA TYR A 418 25.73 5.61 -10.93
C TYR A 418 26.23 4.73 -12.06
N LYS A 419 25.47 3.69 -12.44
CA LYS A 419 25.84 2.80 -13.56
C LYS A 419 25.92 3.55 -14.88
N CYS A 420 24.98 4.46 -15.16
CA CYS A 420 25.03 5.30 -16.36
C CYS A 420 26.25 6.24 -16.40
N GLN A 421 26.69 6.76 -15.26
CA GLN A 421 27.90 7.60 -15.19
C GLN A 421 29.17 6.79 -15.47
N VAL A 422 29.29 5.59 -14.87
CA VAL A 422 30.45 4.71 -15.08
C VAL A 422 30.58 4.26 -16.54
N LEU A 423 29.45 3.98 -17.21
CA LEU A 423 29.42 3.61 -18.63
C LEU A 423 29.74 4.77 -19.61
N MET A 424 29.75 6.03 -19.14
CA MET A 424 30.14 7.18 -19.96
C MET A 424 31.59 7.61 -19.73
N THR A 425 32.22 7.11 -18.66
CA THR A 425 33.62 7.41 -18.31
C THR A 425 34.60 6.31 -18.73
N HIS A 426 34.10 5.19 -19.25
CA HIS A 426 34.83 4.09 -19.87
C HIS A 426 34.31 3.92 -21.29
#